data_AF-A0A0G4NGX4-F1
#
_entry.id   AF-A0A0G4NGX4-F1
#
_cell.length_a   1.000
_cell.length_b   1.000
_cell.length_c   1.000
_cell.angle_alpha   90.00
_cell.angle_beta   90.00
_cell.angle_gamma   90.00
#
_symmetry.space_group_name_H-M   'P 1'
#
loop_
_entity.id
_entity.type
_entity.pdbx_description
1 polymer ?
#
loop_
_entity_poly.entity_id
_entity_poly.type
_entity_poly.pdbx_seq_one_letter_code
_entity_poly.pdbx_strand_id
1 'polypeptide(L)'
;MHFDTPSPPYTMQRETSNSKVPYFVNPVDVESYSKNKLSQLDRSAEATLVRTLQFQCENEMNHKRRMYDAAQGWFFQDPVKMQEATAYATPSCDRAKKLGLLR
;
A
#
# COMPACT_ATOMS: atom_id res chain seq x y z
N MET A 1 -12.91 4.55 1.57
CA MET A 1 -12.43 3.84 0.37
C MET A 1 -11.49 2.75 0.81
N HIS A 2 -11.79 1.51 0.47
CA HIS A 2 -11.01 0.32 0.84
C HIS A 2 -10.48 -0.34 -0.43
N PHE A 3 -9.21 -0.77 -0.44
CA PHE A 3 -8.57 -1.30 -1.66
C PHE A 3 -8.49 -2.83 -1.71
N ASP A 4 -8.55 -3.52 -0.57
CA ASP A 4 -8.27 -4.96 -0.52
C ASP A 4 -9.49 -5.83 -0.18
N THR A 5 -10.44 -5.33 0.61
CA THR A 5 -11.65 -6.08 0.97
C THR A 5 -12.88 -5.18 0.97
N PRO A 6 -14.03 -5.67 0.48
CA PRO A 6 -15.30 -4.99 0.66
C PRO A 6 -15.65 -5.04 2.16
N SER A 7 -15.93 -3.87 2.74
CA SER A 7 -16.34 -3.76 4.14
C SER A 7 -17.50 -2.78 4.20
N PRO A 8 -18.67 -3.16 4.74
CA PRO A 8 -19.81 -2.25 4.87
C PRO A 8 -19.39 -0.94 5.55
N PRO A 9 -19.67 0.25 4.98
CA PRO A 9 -20.57 0.57 3.86
C PRO A 9 -19.93 0.59 2.45
N TYR A 10 -18.64 0.28 2.32
CA TYR A 10 -17.91 0.26 1.05
C TYR A 10 -18.10 -1.07 0.30
N THR A 11 -19.20 -1.19 -0.44
CA THR A 11 -19.58 -2.41 -1.17
C THR A 11 -19.48 -2.28 -2.70
N MET A 12 -19.51 -1.07 -3.24
CA MET A 12 -19.46 -0.84 -4.69
C MET A 12 -18.02 -0.90 -5.17
N GLN A 13 -17.68 -1.93 -5.97
CA GLN A 13 -16.36 -2.05 -6.58
C GLN A 13 -16.25 -1.14 -7.80
N ARG A 14 -15.17 -0.37 -7.86
CA ARG A 14 -14.72 0.41 -9.02
C ARG A 14 -13.24 0.12 -9.29
N GLU A 15 -12.73 0.55 -10.43
CA GLU A 15 -11.33 0.36 -10.81
C GLU A 15 -10.67 1.72 -11.04
N THR A 16 -9.42 1.87 -10.62
CA THR A 16 -8.62 3.07 -10.89
C THR A 16 -8.29 3.20 -12.38
N SER A 17 -8.16 4.44 -12.86
CA SER A 17 -8.00 4.74 -14.29
C SER A 17 -6.80 4.09 -14.97
N ASN A 18 -5.59 4.18 -14.40
CA ASN A 18 -4.38 3.69 -15.08
C ASN A 18 -3.97 2.29 -14.60
N SER A 19 -3.92 2.09 -13.28
CA SER A 19 -3.41 0.86 -12.68
C SER A 19 -4.43 -0.27 -12.59
N LYS A 20 -5.71 -0.01 -12.94
CA LYS A 20 -6.84 -0.95 -12.89
C LYS A 20 -6.94 -1.72 -11.57
N VAL A 21 -6.54 -1.08 -10.47
CA VAL A 21 -6.64 -1.67 -9.15
C VAL A 21 -8.10 -1.51 -8.69
N PRO A 22 -8.77 -2.60 -8.28
CA PRO A 22 -10.11 -2.52 -7.75
C PRO A 22 -10.10 -1.79 -6.41
N TYR A 23 -11.10 -0.95 -6.18
CA TYR A 23 -11.32 -0.25 -4.93
C TYR A 23 -12.82 -0.17 -4.63
N PHE A 24 -13.16 -0.21 -3.35
CA PHE A 24 -14.52 -0.22 -2.86
C PHE A 24 -14.93 1.17 -2.36
N VAL A 25 -16.06 1.64 -2.87
CA VAL A 25 -16.71 2.90 -2.49
C VAL A 25 -18.09 2.63 -1.92
N ASN A 26 -18.58 3.60 -1.14
CA ASN A 26 -19.93 3.57 -0.62
C ASN A 26 -20.88 4.04 -1.73
N PRO A 27 -21.87 3.23 -2.16
CA PRO A 27 -22.77 3.61 -3.24
C PRO A 27 -23.51 4.93 -2.98
N VAL A 28 -23.84 5.22 -1.71
CA VAL A 28 -24.54 6.46 -1.32
C VAL A 28 -23.72 7.71 -1.64
N ASP A 29 -22.39 7.65 -1.48
CA ASP A 29 -21.51 8.80 -1.71
C ASP A 29 -21.34 9.11 -3.20
N VAL A 30 -21.47 8.10 -4.06
CA VAL A 30 -21.27 8.19 -5.51
C VAL A 30 -22.56 8.28 -6.33
N GLU A 31 -23.72 8.00 -5.74
CA GLU A 31 -25.01 8.06 -6.44
C GLU A 31 -25.29 9.46 -7.03
N SER A 32 -24.85 10.51 -6.34
CA SER A 32 -24.98 11.91 -6.78
C SER A 32 -23.90 12.38 -7.77
N TYR A 33 -22.93 11.53 -8.11
CA TYR A 33 -21.77 11.96 -8.89
C TYR A 33 -22.04 11.87 -10.40
N SER A 34 -21.70 12.96 -11.11
CA SER A 34 -21.66 12.93 -12.57
C SER A 34 -20.48 12.09 -13.08
N LYS A 35 -20.54 11.67 -14.36
CA LYS A 35 -19.45 10.90 -15.01
C LYS A 35 -18.08 11.56 -14.85
N ASN A 36 -18.01 12.89 -14.91
CA ASN A 36 -16.76 13.64 -14.73
C ASN A 36 -16.23 13.52 -13.29
N LYS A 37 -17.13 13.61 -12.30
CA LYS A 37 -16.77 13.50 -10.88
C LYS A 37 -16.34 12.07 -10.52
N LEU A 38 -16.95 11.06 -11.15
CA LEU A 38 -16.52 9.67 -11.03
C LEU A 38 -15.10 9.45 -11.58
N SER A 39 -14.76 10.05 -12.72
CA SER A 39 -13.40 9.98 -13.27
C SER A 39 -12.38 10.71 -12.39
N GLN A 40 -12.76 11.85 -11.80
CA GLN A 40 -11.91 12.55 -10.84
C GLN A 40 -11.69 11.73 -9.56
N LEU A 41 -12.73 11.04 -9.09
CA LEU A 41 -12.65 10.12 -7.97
C LEU A 41 -11.68 8.97 -8.27
N ASP A 42 -11.75 8.36 -9.46
CA ASP A 42 -10.84 7.28 -9.86
C ASP A 42 -9.37 7.72 -9.82
N ARG A 43 -9.07 8.93 -10.32
CA ARG A 43 -7.73 9.52 -10.27
C ARG A 43 -7.27 9.84 -8.85
N SER A 44 -8.17 10.35 -8.02
CA SER A 44 -7.89 10.65 -6.61
C SER A 44 -7.64 9.38 -5.80
N ALA A 45 -8.43 8.34 -6.04
CA ALA A 45 -8.26 7.02 -5.44
C ALA A 45 -6.91 6.42 -5.84
N GLU A 46 -6.52 6.54 -7.11
CA GLU A 46 -5.21 6.12 -7.61
C GLU A 46 -4.08 6.86 -6.87
N ALA A 47 -4.11 8.20 -6.81
CA ALA A 47 -3.11 8.96 -6.09
C ALA A 47 -3.03 8.60 -4.59
N THR A 48 -4.18 8.32 -3.97
CA THR A 48 -4.26 7.91 -2.56
C THR A 48 -3.66 6.52 -2.36
N LEU A 49 -3.94 5.57 -3.25
CA LEU A 49 -3.36 4.24 -3.24
C LEU A 49 -1.84 4.30 -3.35
N VAL A 50 -1.31 5.08 -4.29
CA VAL A 50 0.14 5.25 -4.48
C VAL A 50 0.79 5.76 -3.20
N ARG A 51 0.26 6.84 -2.62
CA ARG A 51 0.78 7.42 -1.37
C ARG A 51 0.73 6.42 -0.21
N THR A 52 -0.36 5.66 -0.11
CA THR A 52 -0.54 4.66 0.95
C THR A 52 0.49 3.54 0.81
N LEU A 53 0.68 3.01 -0.40
CA LEU A 53 1.67 1.97 -0.66
C LEU A 53 3.11 2.47 -0.43
N GLN A 54 3.41 3.71 -0.81
CA GLN A 54 4.71 4.33 -0.52
C GLN A 54 4.96 4.43 0.99
N PHE A 55 3.99 4.94 1.75
CA PHE A 55 4.10 5.05 3.20
C PHE A 55 4.24 3.68 3.88
N GLN A 56 3.45 2.69 3.46
CA GLN A 56 3.56 1.32 3.98
C GLN A 56 4.92 0.72 3.67
N CYS A 57 5.41 0.86 2.44
CA CYS A 57 6.73 0.40 2.04
C CYS A 57 7.85 1.08 2.86
N GLU A 58 7.77 2.39 3.06
CA GLU A 58 8.73 3.11 3.90
C GLU A 58 8.72 2.61 5.34
N ASN A 59 7.54 2.33 5.90
CA ASN A 59 7.42 1.80 7.25
C ASN A 59 7.98 0.37 7.37
N GLU A 60 7.71 -0.50 6.38
CA GLU A 60 8.29 -1.84 6.28
C GLU A 60 9.82 -1.78 6.19
N MET A 61 10.36 -0.91 5.35
CA MET A 61 11.80 -0.71 5.19
C MET A 61 12.45 -0.14 6.46
N ASN A 62 11.80 0.81 7.12
CA ASN A 62 12.25 1.34 8.40
C ASN A 62 12.24 0.26 9.48
N HIS A 63 11.23 -0.62 9.50
CA HIS A 63 11.20 -1.75 10.42
C HIS A 63 12.33 -2.76 10.14
N LYS A 64 12.56 -3.10 8.87
CA LYS A 64 13.69 -3.92 8.44
C LYS A 64 15.03 -3.33 8.88
N ARG A 65 15.21 -2.02 8.72
CA ARG A 65 16.42 -1.31 9.18
C ARG A 65 16.59 -1.38 10.69
N ARG A 66 15.53 -1.16 11.46
CA ARG A 66 15.57 -1.33 12.93
C ARG A 66 15.96 -2.74 13.34
N MET A 67 15.50 -3.76 12.62
CA MET A 67 15.92 -5.15 12.88
C MET A 67 17.40 -5.36 12.57
N TYR A 68 17.92 -4.80 11.49
CA TYR A 68 19.36 -4.82 11.20
C TYR A 68 20.19 -4.13 12.28
N ASP A 69 19.79 -2.92 12.69
CA ASP A 69 20.49 -2.15 13.73
C ASP A 69 20.49 -2.93 15.06
N ALA A 70 19.36 -3.55 15.42
CA ALA A 70 19.23 -4.40 16.61
C ALA A 70 20.03 -5.71 16.51
N ALA A 71 20.19 -6.26 15.32
CA ALA A 71 20.96 -7.48 15.07
C ALA A 71 22.47 -7.23 15.07
N GLN A 72 22.92 -6.07 14.60
CA GLN A 72 24.34 -5.70 14.60
C GLN A 72 24.86 -5.42 16.01
N GLY A 73 24.03 -4.79 16.87
CA GLY A 73 24.41 -4.45 18.23
C GLY A 73 25.66 -3.56 18.31
N TRP A 74 26.14 -3.28 19.52
CA TRP A 74 27.34 -2.44 19.72
C TRP A 74 28.66 -3.21 19.85
N PHE A 75 28.59 -4.53 20.14
CA PHE A 75 29.78 -5.36 20.36
C PHE A 75 29.87 -6.58 19.44
N PHE A 76 28.77 -7.28 19.18
CA PHE A 76 28.75 -8.49 18.37
C PHE A 76 27.47 -8.57 17.57
N GLN A 77 27.61 -8.97 16.30
CA GLN A 77 26.49 -9.22 15.40
C GLN A 77 25.86 -10.57 15.74
N ASP A 78 24.56 -10.57 15.99
CA ASP A 78 23.76 -11.78 16.19
C ASP A 78 23.35 -12.36 14.82
N PRO A 79 23.92 -13.50 14.39
CA PRO A 79 23.65 -14.05 13.07
C PRO A 79 22.20 -14.52 12.90
N VAL A 80 21.51 -14.90 13.98
CA VAL A 80 20.11 -15.35 13.93
C VAL A 80 19.20 -14.16 13.63
N LYS A 81 19.38 -13.06 14.37
CA LYS A 81 18.62 -11.82 14.13
C LYS A 81 18.93 -11.19 12.77
N MET A 82 20.17 -11.32 12.29
CA MET A 82 20.53 -10.88 10.94
C MET A 82 19.79 -11.66 9.85
N GLN A 83 19.64 -12.98 10.02
CA GLN A 83 18.86 -13.79 9.09
C GLN A 83 17.38 -13.41 9.13
N GLU A 84 16.80 -13.17 10.31
CA GLU A 84 15.43 -12.68 10.46
C GLU A 84 15.21 -11.33 9.77
N ALA A 85 16.11 -10.37 10.00
CA ALA A 85 16.04 -9.05 9.36
C ALA A 85 16.13 -9.16 7.83
N THR A 86 16.95 -10.07 7.32
CA THR A 86 17.13 -10.29 5.88
C THR A 86 15.93 -10.97 5.26
N ALA A 87 15.34 -11.95 5.95
CA ALA A 87 14.15 -12.68 5.53
C ALA A 87 12.85 -11.89 5.70
N TYR A 88 12.89 -10.71 6.34
CA TYR A 88 11.71 -9.87 6.48
C TYR A 88 11.12 -9.49 5.12
N ALA A 89 9.87 -9.92 4.91
CA ALA A 89 9.10 -9.68 3.70
C ALA A 89 8.56 -8.24 3.68
N THR A 90 8.67 -7.60 2.52
CA THR A 90 8.17 -6.23 2.28
C THR A 90 7.05 -6.26 1.22
N PRO A 91 5.87 -6.83 1.54
CA PRO A 91 4.81 -7.06 0.57
C PRO A 91 4.27 -5.76 -0.03
N SER A 92 4.26 -4.66 0.72
CA SER A 92 3.79 -3.36 0.23
C SER A 92 4.76 -2.78 -0.78
N CYS A 93 6.07 -2.89 -0.52
CA CYS A 93 7.10 -2.51 -1.48
C CYS A 93 7.02 -3.34 -2.77
N ASP A 94 6.83 -4.66 -2.65
CA ASP A 94 6.70 -5.54 -3.81
C ASP A 94 5.47 -5.20 -4.65
N ARG A 95 4.34 -4.89 -3.99
CA ARG A 95 3.12 -4.44 -4.67
C ARG A 95 3.34 -3.10 -5.39
N ALA A 96 3.98 -2.14 -4.72
CA ALA A 96 4.28 -0.84 -5.33
C ALA A 96 5.23 -0.97 -6.53
N LYS A 97 6.21 -1.88 -6.47
CA LYS A 97 7.11 -2.21 -7.58
C LYS A 97 6.39 -2.89 -8.75
N LYS A 98 5.50 -3.85 -8.48
CA LYS A 98 4.65 -4.49 -9.51
C LYS A 98 3.75 -3.51 -10.24
N LEU A 99 3.26 -2.49 -9.52
CA LEU A 99 2.44 -1.42 -10.08
C LEU A 99 3.27 -0.34 -10.81
N GLY A 100 4.60 -0.45 -10.84
CA GLY A 100 5.50 0.52 -11.49
C GLY A 100 5.57 1.87 -10.77
N LEU A 101 5.17 1.93 -9.50
CA LEU A 101 5.09 3.14 -8.69
C LEU A 101 6.40 3.49 -7.97
N LEU A 102 7.26 2.48 -7.79
CA LEU A 102 8.63 2.63 -7.30
C LEU A 102 9.56 2.35 -8.48
N ARG A 103 10.33 3.36 -8.88
CA ARG A 103 11.32 3.27 -9.96
C ARG A 103 12.72 3.40 -9.38
#